data_AF-A0A8G0Q977-F1
#
_entry.id   AF-A0A8G0Q977-F1
#
_cell.length_a   1.000
_cell.length_b   1.000
_cell.length_c   1.000
_cell.angle_alpha   90.00
_cell.angle_beta   90.00
_cell.angle_gamma   90.00
#
_symmetry.space_group_name_H-M   'P 1'
#
loop_
_entity.id
_entity.type
_entity.pdbx_description
1 polymer ?
#
loop_
_entity_poly.entity_id
_entity_poly.type
_entity_poly.pdbx_seq_one_letter_code
_entity_poly.pdbx_strand_id
1 'polypeptide(L)' 'LPSPNQLSSPSLGFDGLPGRRRKKRTSIETNVRFALEKSFLANQKPTSEEILLIAEQLHMEKEVIRVWFCNRRQKEKRI' A
#
# COMPACT_ATOMS: atom_id res chain seq x y z
N LEU A 1 1.82 -26.52 -39.10
CA LEU A 1 2.65 -25.49 -38.43
C LEU A 1 1.94 -25.06 -37.15
N PRO A 2 2.36 -25.49 -35.95
CA PRO A 2 1.71 -25.09 -34.70
C PRO A 2 2.34 -23.82 -34.09
N SER A 3 1.50 -22.99 -33.50
CA SER A 3 1.79 -21.71 -32.84
C SER A 3 2.69 -21.86 -31.59
N PRO A 4 3.55 -20.87 -31.27
CA PRO A 4 4.43 -20.94 -30.11
C PRO A 4 3.80 -20.40 -28.82
N ASN A 5 4.09 -21.11 -27.73
CA ASN A 5 4.18 -20.66 -26.34
C ASN A 5 2.92 -20.19 -25.59
N GLN A 6 2.24 -21.17 -25.00
CA GLN A 6 1.68 -21.07 -23.65
C GLN A 6 2.82 -20.87 -22.64
N LEU A 7 3.00 -19.64 -22.15
CA LEU A 7 3.80 -19.39 -20.96
C LEU A 7 2.98 -19.79 -19.73
N SER A 8 3.18 -21.04 -19.32
CA SER A 8 2.92 -21.51 -17.97
C SER A 8 3.79 -20.72 -16.99
N SER A 9 3.17 -20.16 -15.97
CA SER A 9 3.77 -20.09 -14.63
C SER A 9 2.67 -20.04 -13.56
N PRO A 10 2.91 -20.68 -12.42
CA PRO A 10 1.92 -21.55 -11.81
C PRO A 10 1.06 -20.82 -10.80
N SER A 11 -0.21 -21.21 -10.76
CA SER A 11 -1.08 -21.15 -9.59
C SER A 11 -0.40 -21.88 -8.41
N LEU A 12 0.44 -21.18 -7.67
CA LEU A 12 0.86 -21.59 -6.34
C LEU A 12 -0.36 -21.50 -5.43
N GLY A 13 -0.86 -22.67 -5.04
CA GLY A 13 -2.02 -22.86 -4.20
C GLY A 13 -1.97 -22.03 -2.93
N PHE A 14 -3.09 -21.39 -2.64
CA PHE A 14 -3.44 -20.98 -1.29
C PHE A 14 -4.73 -21.72 -0.91
N ASP A 15 -4.61 -23.04 -0.83
CA ASP A 15 -5.56 -23.86 -0.08
C ASP A 15 -5.01 -23.94 1.35
N GLY A 16 -5.75 -23.39 2.34
CA GLY A 16 -5.47 -23.71 3.75
C GLY A 16 -5.49 -22.62 4.82
N LEU A 17 -5.87 -21.35 4.58
CA LEU A 17 -6.13 -20.40 5.69
C LEU A 17 -7.42 -19.58 5.46
N PRO A 18 -8.51 -19.82 6.22
CA PRO A 18 -9.70 -19.00 6.16
C PRO A 18 -9.42 -17.67 6.89
N GLY A 19 -9.06 -16.62 6.17
CA GLY A 19 -9.03 -15.31 6.84
C GLY A 19 -8.41 -14.12 6.14
N ARG A 20 -7.51 -14.29 5.16
CA ARG A 20 -6.92 -13.12 4.51
C ARG A 20 -7.77 -12.66 3.32
N ARG A 21 -9.07 -12.43 3.56
CA ARG A 21 -9.92 -11.69 2.61
C ARG A 21 -9.21 -10.37 2.34
N ARG A 22 -8.89 -10.08 1.07
CA ARG A 22 -8.35 -8.78 0.68
C ARG A 22 -9.29 -7.70 1.23
N LYS A 23 -8.75 -6.82 2.07
CA LYS A 23 -9.50 -5.65 2.55
C LYS A 23 -9.97 -4.86 1.34
N LYS A 24 -11.22 -4.39 1.37
CA LYS A 24 -11.74 -3.50 0.33
C LYS A 24 -10.82 -2.30 0.23
N ARG A 25 -10.59 -1.84 -1.00
CA ARG A 25 -9.73 -0.70 -1.27
C ARG A 25 -10.28 0.52 -0.54
N THR A 26 -9.47 1.13 0.32
CA THR A 26 -9.80 2.40 0.94
C THR A 26 -9.52 3.54 -0.05
N SER A 27 -10.53 4.36 -0.32
CA SER A 27 -10.35 5.60 -1.07
C SER A 27 -9.66 6.62 -0.17
N ILE A 28 -8.53 7.15 -0.63
CA ILE A 28 -7.80 8.22 0.08
C ILE A 28 -8.33 9.54 -0.44
N GLU A 29 -9.03 10.27 0.43
CA GLU A 29 -9.57 11.59 0.12
C GLU A 29 -8.47 12.62 -0.14
N THR A 30 -8.79 13.70 -0.86
CA THR A 30 -7.84 14.75 -1.21
C THR A 30 -7.19 15.38 0.03
N ASN A 31 -7.96 15.61 1.10
CA ASN A 31 -7.45 16.17 2.35
C ASN A 31 -6.43 15.24 3.03
N VAL A 32 -6.76 13.95 3.11
CA VAL A 32 -5.89 12.90 3.67
C VAL A 32 -4.61 12.77 2.86
N ARG A 33 -4.72 12.80 1.52
CA ARG A 33 -3.57 12.79 0.62
C ARG A 33 -2.65 14.00 0.86
N PHE A 34 -3.20 15.19 1.02
CA PHE A 34 -2.42 16.40 1.27
C PHE A 34 -1.68 16.32 2.62
N ALA A 35 -2.36 15.87 3.69
CA ALA A 35 -1.75 15.68 5.00
C ALA A 35 -0.61 14.63 4.97
N LEU A 36 -0.81 13.53 4.24
CA LEU A 36 0.21 12.50 4.03
C LEU A 36 1.42 13.03 3.25
N GLU A 37 1.19 13.84 2.23
CA GLU A 37 2.26 14.42 1.41
C GLU A 37 3.07 15.45 2.21
N LYS A 38 2.41 16.29 3.02
CA LYS A 38 3.07 17.20 3.97
C LYS A 38 3.92 16.44 4.99
N SER A 39 3.38 15.35 5.55
CA SER A 39 4.10 14.51 6.50
C SER A 39 5.30 13.80 5.85
N PHE A 40 5.16 13.36 4.59
CA PHE A 40 6.24 12.76 3.82
C PHE A 40 7.39 13.73 3.54
N LEU A 41 7.09 14.99 3.23
CA LEU A 41 8.10 16.03 3.04
C LEU A 41 8.88 16.32 4.33
N ALA A 42 8.20 16.27 5.49
CA ALA A 42 8.85 16.44 6.78
C ALA A 42 9.71 15.21 7.16
N ASN A 43 9.15 14.00 7.05
CA ASN A 43 9.80 12.74 7.39
C ASN A 43 9.45 11.65 6.36
N GLN A 44 10.41 11.32 5.48
CA GLN A 44 10.23 10.30 4.42
C GLN A 44 10.21 8.85 4.95
N LYS A 45 10.66 8.64 6.19
CA LYS A 45 10.67 7.34 6.89
C LYS A 45 10.01 7.48 8.26
N PRO A 46 8.68 7.68 8.31
CA PRO A 46 7.99 7.79 9.59
C PRO A 46 8.15 6.49 10.37
N THR A 47 8.39 6.63 11.67
CA THR A 47 8.44 5.54 12.63
C THR A 47 7.06 4.89 12.82
N SER A 48 7.02 3.72 13.45
CA SER A 48 5.73 3.04 13.69
C SER A 48 4.76 3.84 14.57
N GLU A 49 5.29 4.71 15.43
CA GLU A 49 4.52 5.64 16.28
C GLU A 49 3.98 6.80 15.45
N GLU A 50 4.81 7.45 14.62
CA GLU A 50 4.35 8.52 13.72
C GLU A 50 3.24 8.05 12.77
N ILE A 51 3.37 6.84 12.23
CA ILE A 51 2.33 6.24 11.38
C ILE A 51 1.02 6.06 12.17
N LEU A 52 1.10 5.67 13.44
CA LEU A 52 -0.08 5.51 14.29
C LEU A 52 -0.73 6.87 14.57
N LEU A 53 0.06 7.90 14.87
CA LEU A 53 -0.43 9.25 15.09
C LEU A 53 -1.12 9.81 13.84
N ILE A 54 -0.53 9.64 12.65
CA ILE A 54 -1.14 10.06 11.38
C ILE A 54 -2.43 9.26 11.10
N ALA A 55 -2.43 7.97 11.39
CA ALA A 55 -3.60 7.11 11.24
C ALA A 55 -4.75 7.58 12.14
N GLU A 56 -4.46 7.94 13.39
CA GLU A 56 -5.45 8.46 14.33
C GLU A 56 -5.97 9.85 13.91
N GLN A 57 -5.08 10.77 13.53
CA GLN A 57 -5.45 12.12 13.07
C GLN A 57 -6.30 12.10 11.80
N LEU A 58 -6.03 11.16 10.89
CA LEU A 58 -6.75 11.04 9.62
C LEU A 58 -7.91 10.04 9.68
N HIS A 59 -8.15 9.41 10.84
CA HIS A 59 -9.11 8.30 11.02
C HIS A 59 -8.96 7.19 9.97
N MET A 60 -7.72 6.86 9.64
CA MET A 60 -7.35 5.86 8.63
C MET A 60 -6.68 4.65 9.28
N GLU A 61 -6.72 3.50 8.62
CA GLU A 61 -6.03 2.32 9.14
C GLU A 61 -4.51 2.47 9.02
N LYS A 62 -3.77 2.07 10.06
CA LYS A 62 -2.29 2.08 10.08
C LYS A 62 -1.67 1.39 8.85
N GLU A 63 -2.30 0.33 8.34
CA GLU A 63 -1.84 -0.40 7.16
C GLU A 63 -2.01 0.43 5.87
N VAL A 64 -3.10 1.21 5.75
CA VAL A 64 -3.31 2.14 4.63
C VAL A 64 -2.21 3.20 4.60
N ILE A 65 -1.89 3.79 5.75
CA ILE A 65 -0.82 4.79 5.88
C ILE A 65 0.54 4.17 5.54
N ARG A 66 0.88 3.00 6.12
CA ARG A 66 2.12 2.26 5.79
C ARG A 66 2.27 1.99 4.29
N VAL A 67 1.23 1.42 3.67
CA VAL A 67 1.23 1.09 2.24
C VAL A 67 1.34 2.35 1.40
N TRP A 68 0.67 3.44 1.78
CA TRP A 68 0.78 4.72 1.09
C TRP A 68 2.21 5.26 1.13
N PHE A 69 2.88 5.27 2.30
CA PHE A 69 4.28 5.70 2.42
C PHE A 69 5.23 4.83 1.59
N CYS A 70 5.02 3.51 1.57
CA CYS A 70 5.77 2.61 0.70
C CYS A 70 5.58 2.94 -0.79
N ASN A 71 4.34 3.11 -1.24
CA ASN A 71 4.02 3.47 -2.62
C ASN A 71 4.56 4.86 -3.00
N ARG A 72 4.46 5.84 -2.09
CA ARG A 72 4.94 7.21 -2.32
C ARG A 72 6.45 7.27 -2.48
N ARG A 73 7.20 6.50 -1.67
CA ARG A 73 8.66 6.37 -1.77
C ARG A 73 9.09 5.62 -3.05
N GLN A 74 8.34 4.60 -3.46
CA GLN A 74 8.59 3.92 -4.73
C GLN A 74 8.35 4.82 -5.94
N LYS A 75 7.33 5.68 -5.89
CA LYS A 75 7.06 6.66 -6.96
C LYS A 75 8.22 7.64 -7.13
N GLU A 76 8.85 8.07 -6.03
CA GLU A 76 10.00 8.98 -6.07
C GLU A 76 11.25 8.36 -6.71
N LYS A 77 11.44 7.05 -6.53
CA LYS A 77 12.58 6.31 -7.13
C LYS A 77 12.34 5.84 -8.57
N ARG A 78 11.10 5.94 -9.07
CA ARG A 78 10.72 5.47 -10.42
C ARG A 78 10.70 6.56 -11.48
N ILE A 79 11.10 7.78 -11.13
CA ILE A 79 11.33 8.89 -12.06
C ILE A 79 12.84 9.14 -12.14
#